data_AF-A0A3C1C551-F1
#
_entry.id   AF-A0A3C1C551-F1
#
_cell.length_a   1.000
_cell.length_b   1.000
_cell.length_c   1.000
_cell.angle_alpha   90.00
_cell.angle_beta   90.00
_cell.angle_gamma   90.00
#
_symmetry.space_group_name_H-M   'P 1'
#
loop_
_entity.id
_entity.type
_entity.pdbx_description
1 polymer ?
#
loop_
_entity_poly.entity_id
_entity_poly.type
_entity_poly.pdbx_seq_one_letter_code
_entity_poly.pdbx_strand_id
1 'polypeptide(L)'
;MPNDQTTTFLVDQRVVYPSQGVGRIMEIREKTFNSQKTLYYIIYLEFSDMTVMVPVDKVEALGIRPLVSKEEAEVALDSISKAASTIPSDWKLRYQMNLDLLKKGSIMDIAAVVRSLYQRSKIKELPILERKLYESA
;
A
#
# COMPACT_ATOMS: atom_id res chain seq x y z
N MET A 1 -4.35 -24.15 -27.59
CA MET A 1 -5.30 -23.39 -26.74
C MET A 1 -4.50 -22.52 -25.79
N PRO A 2 -4.93 -21.28 -25.52
CA PRO A 2 -4.02 -20.12 -25.50
C PRO A 2 -3.15 -20.06 -24.25
N ASN A 3 -1.93 -19.57 -24.48
CA ASN A 3 -0.82 -19.29 -23.59
C ASN A 3 -1.27 -18.91 -22.16
N ASP A 4 -1.04 -19.80 -21.21
CA ASP A 4 -1.18 -19.57 -19.77
C ASP A 4 0.01 -18.72 -19.27
N GLN A 5 0.09 -17.49 -19.76
CA GLN A 5 1.00 -16.48 -19.22
C GLN A 5 0.42 -16.06 -17.87
N THR A 6 0.98 -16.59 -16.79
CA THR A 6 0.53 -16.37 -15.42
C THR A 6 0.69 -14.88 -15.06
N THR A 7 -0.32 -14.06 -15.32
CA THR A 7 -0.31 -12.65 -14.97
C THR A 7 -0.60 -12.50 -13.48
N THR A 8 0.31 -11.87 -12.74
CA THR A 8 0.19 -11.58 -11.29
C THR A 8 -1.12 -10.89 -10.91
N PHE A 9 -1.70 -10.12 -11.84
CA PHE A 9 -2.95 -9.41 -11.64
C PHE A 9 -3.94 -9.66 -12.79
N LEU A 10 -5.22 -9.52 -12.49
CA LEU A 10 -6.32 -9.70 -13.42
C LEU A 10 -6.85 -8.36 -13.95
N VAL A 11 -7.46 -8.40 -15.13
CA VAL A 11 -8.28 -7.29 -15.63
C VAL A 11 -9.39 -7.01 -14.61
N ASP A 12 -9.70 -5.73 -14.41
CA ASP A 12 -10.68 -5.24 -13.44
C ASP A 12 -10.25 -5.30 -11.97
N GLN A 13 -9.07 -5.84 -11.67
CA GLN A 13 -8.55 -5.89 -10.31
C GLN A 13 -8.09 -4.50 -9.84
N ARG A 14 -8.41 -4.19 -8.58
CA ARG A 14 -7.91 -3.00 -7.89
C ARG A 14 -6.51 -3.25 -7.32
N VAL A 15 -5.62 -2.29 -7.55
CA VAL A 15 -4.22 -2.32 -7.15
C VAL A 15 -3.83 -0.99 -6.51
N VAL A 16 -2.82 -1.02 -5.67
CA VAL A 16 -2.21 0.16 -5.05
C VAL A 16 -0.87 0.42 -5.71
N TYR A 17 -0.72 1.61 -6.28
CA TYR A 17 0.54 2.11 -6.81
C TYR A 17 1.19 3.01 -5.73
N PRO A 18 2.39 2.68 -5.24
CA PRO A 18 3.06 3.49 -4.22
C PRO A 18 3.17 4.97 -4.60
N SER A 19 2.83 5.86 -3.67
CA SER A 19 2.81 7.33 -3.87
C SER A 19 1.73 7.89 -4.82
N GLN A 20 1.07 7.06 -5.64
CA GLN A 20 0.03 7.48 -6.57
C GLN A 20 -1.39 7.08 -6.13
N GLY A 21 -1.49 6.10 -5.23
CA GLY A 21 -2.75 5.69 -4.61
C GLY A 21 -3.37 4.46 -5.27
N VAL A 22 -4.69 4.36 -5.18
CA VAL A 22 -5.46 3.21 -5.67
C VAL A 22 -5.75 3.39 -7.17
N GLY A 23 -5.56 2.31 -7.92
CA GLY A 23 -5.92 2.22 -9.33
C GLY A 23 -6.61 0.90 -9.67
N ARG A 24 -7.11 0.82 -10.90
CA ARG A 24 -7.79 -0.34 -11.47
C ARG A 24 -7.09 -0.77 -12.75
N ILE A 25 -6.87 -2.06 -12.91
CA ILE A 25 -6.34 -2.61 -14.16
C ILE A 25 -7.46 -2.59 -15.20
N MET A 26 -7.30 -1.75 -16.21
CA MET A 26 -8.27 -1.61 -17.30
C MET A 26 -8.14 -2.72 -18.34
N GLU A 27 -6.90 -3.04 -18.71
CA GLU A 27 -6.61 -4.10 -19.66
C GLU A 27 -5.17 -4.60 -19.48
N ILE A 28 -4.91 -5.82 -19.96
CA ILE A 28 -3.57 -6.38 -20.09
C ILE A 28 -3.28 -6.48 -21.58
N ARG A 29 -2.30 -5.72 -22.07
CA ARG A 29 -1.96 -5.66 -23.50
C ARG A 29 -0.58 -6.26 -23.74
N GLU A 30 -0.49 -7.19 -24.68
CA GLU A 30 0.78 -7.66 -25.20
C GLU A 30 1.29 -6.69 -26.26
N LYS A 31 2.55 -6.26 -26.15
CA LYS A 31 3.20 -5.40 -27.14
C LYS A 31 4.55 -5.98 -27.51
N THR A 32 4.78 -6.12 -28.81
CA THR A 32 6.08 -6.53 -29.35
C THR A 32 6.95 -5.29 -29.52
N PHE A 33 8.08 -5.23 -28.83
CA PHE A 33 9.08 -4.19 -29.00
C PHE A 33 10.43 -4.85 -29.32
N ASN A 34 11.09 -4.42 -30.41
CA ASN A 34 12.35 -5.01 -30.88
C ASN A 34 12.35 -6.55 -30.98
N SER A 35 11.27 -7.14 -31.53
CA SER A 35 11.09 -8.60 -31.67
C SER A 35 10.89 -9.38 -30.35
N GLN A 36 10.78 -8.69 -29.21
CA GLN A 36 10.47 -9.30 -27.92
C GLN A 36 9.01 -8.99 -27.54
N LYS A 37 8.25 -10.02 -27.18
CA LYS A 37 6.86 -9.87 -26.73
C LYS A 37 6.86 -9.58 -25.23
N THR A 38 6.31 -8.43 -24.84
CA THR A 38 6.21 -8.02 -23.44
C THR A 38 4.76 -7.68 -23.12
N LEU A 39 4.27 -8.19 -21.99
CA LEU A 39 2.95 -7.87 -21.46
C LEU A 39 3.01 -6.57 -20.66
N TYR A 40 1.98 -5.75 -20.79
CA TYR A 40 1.81 -4.49 -20.08
C TYR A 40 0.45 -4.45 -19.39
N TYR A 41 0.43 -4.02 -18.14
CA TYR A 41 -0.78 -3.61 -17.43
C TYR A 41 -1.10 -2.15 -17.76
N ILE A 42 -2.34 -1.89 -18.15
CA ILE A 42 -2.90 -0.55 -18.25
C ILE A 42 -3.66 -0.28 -16.96
N ILE A 43 -3.11 0.56 -16.09
CA ILE A 43 -3.65 0.88 -14.78
C ILE A 43 -4.23 2.29 -14.81
N TYR A 44 -5.51 2.43 -14.51
CA TYR A 44 -6.16 3.72 -14.32
C TYR A 44 -6.13 4.11 -12.84
N LEU A 45 -5.52 5.24 -12.52
CA LEU A 45 -5.44 5.79 -11.16
C LEU A 45 -6.60 6.75 -10.95
N GLU A 46 -7.55 6.38 -10.08
CA GLU A 46 -8.78 7.17 -9.85
C GLU A 46 -8.47 8.52 -9.17
N PHE A 47 -7.45 8.57 -8.30
CA PHE A 47 -7.10 9.77 -7.55
C PHE A 47 -6.45 10.87 -8.41
N SER A 48 -5.64 10.48 -9.40
CA SER A 48 -4.90 11.41 -10.26
C SER A 48 -5.46 11.54 -11.67
N ASP A 49 -6.58 10.85 -11.97
CA ASP A 49 -7.20 10.79 -13.30
C ASP A 49 -6.18 10.48 -14.41
N MET A 50 -5.27 9.54 -14.12
CA MET A 50 -4.13 9.22 -14.98
C MET A 50 -4.09 7.73 -15.32
N THR A 51 -3.81 7.41 -16.58
CA THR A 51 -3.58 6.04 -17.02
C THR A 51 -2.09 5.77 -17.15
N VAL A 52 -1.59 4.74 -16.44
CA VAL A 52 -0.19 4.33 -16.44
C VAL A 52 -0.05 2.97 -17.10
N MET A 53 0.93 2.83 -17.98
CA MET A 53 1.28 1.58 -18.62
C MET A 53 2.53 0.99 -17.97
N VAL A 54 2.39 -0.15 -17.31
CA VAL A 54 3.48 -0.80 -16.55
C VAL A 54 3.76 -2.18 -17.13
N PRO A 55 5.01 -2.50 -17.51
CA PRO A 55 5.32 -3.83 -18.02
C PRO A 55 5.32 -4.84 -16.86
N VAL A 56 4.80 -6.05 -17.10
CA VAL A 56 4.52 -7.07 -16.06
C VAL A 56 5.76 -7.41 -15.23
N ASP A 57 6.94 -7.41 -15.84
CA ASP A 57 8.25 -7.66 -15.23
C ASP A 57 8.67 -6.60 -14.20
N LYS A 58 8.16 -5.36 -14.30
CA LYS A 58 8.53 -4.26 -13.39
C LYS A 58 7.53 -4.02 -12.27
N VAL A 59 6.41 -4.73 -12.24
CA VAL A 59 5.32 -4.45 -11.30
C VAL A 59 5.75 -4.65 -9.85
N GLU A 60 6.46 -5.75 -9.57
CA GLU A 60 7.02 -6.02 -8.24
C GLU A 60 8.10 -5.00 -7.87
N ALA A 61 8.98 -4.64 -8.81
CA ALA A 61 10.04 -3.66 -8.61
C ALA A 61 9.49 -2.24 -8.32
N LEU A 62 8.34 -1.90 -8.88
CA LEU A 62 7.62 -0.65 -8.61
C LEU A 62 6.79 -0.71 -7.32
N GLY A 63 6.71 -1.86 -6.65
CA GLY A 63 5.97 -2.05 -5.41
C GLY A 63 4.45 -1.98 -5.56
N ILE A 64 3.94 -2.23 -6.78
CA ILE A 64 2.50 -2.29 -7.04
C ILE A 64 1.95 -3.53 -6.38
N ARG A 65 0.89 -3.36 -5.57
CA ARG A 65 0.32 -4.41 -4.74
C ARG A 65 -1.18 -4.56 -4.99
N PRO A 66 -1.76 -5.75 -4.76
CA PRO A 66 -3.20 -5.90 -4.81
C PRO A 66 -3.85 -5.07 -3.70
N LEU A 67 -5.05 -4.56 -3.96
CA LEU A 67 -5.87 -4.00 -2.89
C LEU A 67 -6.26 -5.12 -1.92
N VAL A 68 -6.19 -4.83 -0.62
CA VAL A 68 -6.63 -5.75 0.44
C VAL A 68 -8.11 -6.07 0.31
N SER A 69 -8.51 -7.23 0.83
CA SER A 69 -9.92 -7.62 0.83
C SER A 69 -10.71 -6.76 1.84
N LYS A 70 -12.03 -6.74 1.68
CA LYS A 70 -12.92 -6.02 2.59
C LYS A 70 -12.77 -6.55 4.03
N GLU A 71 -12.63 -7.86 4.18
CA GLU A 71 -12.49 -8.53 5.47
C GLU A 71 -11.18 -8.12 6.15
N GLU A 72 -10.06 -8.09 5.42
CA GLU A 72 -8.78 -7.60 5.95
C GLU A 72 -8.85 -6.12 6.35
N ALA A 73 -9.52 -5.30 5.54
CA ALA A 73 -9.72 -3.89 5.85
C ALA A 73 -10.60 -3.68 7.11
N GLU A 74 -11.65 -4.47 7.28
CA GLU A 74 -12.50 -4.46 8.47
C GLU A 74 -11.73 -4.90 9.72
N VAL A 75 -10.92 -5.97 9.62
CA VAL A 75 -10.05 -6.42 10.71
C VAL A 75 -9.03 -5.35 11.09
N ALA A 76 -8.43 -4.69 10.10
CA ALA A 76 -7.51 -3.58 10.34
C ALA A 76 -8.21 -2.41 11.04
N LEU A 77 -9.42 -2.04 10.61
CA LEU A 77 -10.20 -0.96 11.22
C LEU A 77 -10.62 -1.28 12.66
N ASP A 78 -11.08 -2.51 12.92
CA ASP A 78 -11.39 -3.00 14.26
C ASP A 78 -10.13 -3.02 15.14
N SER A 79 -8.97 -3.36 14.56
CA SER A 79 -7.70 -3.35 15.30
C SER A 79 -7.33 -1.98 15.82
N ILE A 80 -7.64 -0.90 15.09
CA ILE A 80 -7.37 0.50 15.46
C ILE A 80 -8.18 0.90 16.70
N SER A 81 -9.40 0.36 16.83
CA SER A 81 -10.29 0.65 17.97
C SER A 81 -9.85 -0.05 19.26
N LYS A 82 -9.03 -1.11 19.16
CA LYS A 82 -8.53 -1.87 20.33
C LYS A 82 -7.38 -1.15 21.02
N ALA A 83 -7.15 -1.46 22.30
CA ALA A 83 -5.99 -0.94 23.04
C ALA A 83 -4.68 -1.35 22.35
N ALA A 84 -3.75 -0.41 22.18
CA ALA A 84 -2.44 -0.71 21.63
C ALA A 84 -1.66 -1.56 22.65
N SER A 85 -1.00 -2.59 22.15
CA SER A 85 -0.02 -3.34 22.92
C SER A 85 1.17 -2.43 23.29
N THR A 86 1.84 -2.80 24.39
CA THR A 86 3.01 -2.15 25.03
C THR A 86 3.78 -1.20 24.12
N ILE A 87 3.59 0.10 24.36
CA ILE A 87 4.28 1.18 23.66
C ILE A 87 5.62 1.45 24.36
N PRO A 88 6.78 1.42 23.67
CA PRO A 88 8.07 1.78 24.27
C PRO A 88 8.06 3.22 24.82
N SER A 89 8.70 3.45 25.96
CA SER A 89 8.75 4.80 26.58
C SER A 89 9.60 5.79 25.77
N ASP A 90 10.66 5.31 25.10
CA ASP A 90 11.55 6.13 24.28
C ASP A 90 10.90 6.52 22.94
N TRP A 91 10.78 7.83 22.71
CA TRP A 91 10.17 8.40 21.50
C TRP A 91 11.00 8.17 20.24
N LYS A 92 12.34 8.11 20.34
CA LYS A 92 13.18 7.88 19.15
C LYS A 92 12.99 6.46 18.63
N LEU A 93 12.97 5.50 19.56
CA LEU A 93 12.76 4.09 19.22
C LEU A 93 11.37 3.88 18.61
N ARG A 94 10.32 4.49 19.19
CA ARG A 94 8.97 4.45 18.61
C ARG A 94 8.89 5.02 17.21
N TYR A 95 9.47 6.20 17.01
CA TYR A 95 9.48 6.85 15.70
C TYR A 95 10.12 5.94 14.65
N GLN A 96 11.28 5.35 14.96
CA GLN A 96 11.97 4.45 14.06
C GLN A 96 11.15 3.18 13.77
N MET A 97 10.58 2.55 14.80
CA MET A 97 9.73 1.37 14.65
C MET A 97 8.50 1.66 13.77
N ASN A 98 7.81 2.76 14.02
CA ASN A 98 6.63 3.15 13.25
C ASN A 98 6.99 3.51 11.80
N LEU A 99 8.13 4.14 11.58
CA LEU A 99 8.65 4.45 10.26
C LEU A 99 8.99 3.18 9.48
N ASP A 100 9.58 2.18 10.13
CA ASP A 100 9.88 0.89 9.50
C ASP A 100 8.61 0.08 9.19
N LEU A 101 7.58 0.15 10.04
CA LEU A 101 6.26 -0.42 9.77
C LEU A 101 5.57 0.26 8.59
N LEU A 102 5.62 1.59 8.50
CA LEU A 102 5.10 2.34 7.36
C LEU A 102 5.82 1.99 6.05
N LYS A 103 7.13 1.78 6.10
CA LYS A 103 7.91 1.32 4.93
C LYS A 103 7.51 -0.07 4.46
N LYS A 104 7.17 -0.99 5.37
CA LYS A 104 6.62 -2.30 5.00
C LYS A 104 5.26 -2.12 4.29
N GLY A 105 4.45 -1.18 4.75
CA GLY A 105 3.23 -0.76 4.08
C GLY A 105 2.15 -1.85 3.99
N SER A 106 2.14 -2.80 4.93
CA SER A 106 1.01 -3.70 5.12
C SER A 106 -0.13 -2.94 5.81
N ILE A 107 -1.39 -3.24 5.47
CA ILE A 107 -2.53 -2.55 6.09
C ILE A 107 -2.55 -2.73 7.62
N MET A 108 -2.14 -3.90 8.11
CA MET A 108 -2.08 -4.19 9.55
C MET A 108 -0.96 -3.40 10.24
N ASP A 109 0.17 -3.22 9.54
CA ASP A 109 1.29 -2.44 10.05
C ASP A 109 0.91 -0.96 10.14
N ILE A 110 0.27 -0.42 9.10
CA ILE A 110 -0.23 0.96 9.07
C ILE A 110 -1.28 1.16 10.17
N ALA A 111 -2.25 0.24 10.28
CA ALA A 111 -3.27 0.28 11.33
C ALA A 111 -2.65 0.26 12.74
N ALA A 112 -1.60 -0.53 12.97
CA ALA A 112 -0.89 -0.56 14.24
C ALA A 112 -0.19 0.77 14.56
N VAL A 113 0.42 1.41 13.55
CA VAL A 113 1.07 2.73 13.69
C VAL A 113 0.04 3.81 14.01
N VAL A 114 -1.05 3.89 13.23
CA VAL A 114 -2.14 4.85 13.42
C VAL A 114 -2.73 4.71 14.82
N ARG A 115 -3.00 3.46 15.25
CA ARG A 115 -3.51 3.15 16.60
C ARG A 115 -2.59 3.63 17.72
N SER A 116 -1.29 3.30 17.61
CA SER A 116 -0.28 3.65 18.62
C SER A 116 -0.16 5.16 18.78
N LEU A 117 -0.06 5.89 17.66
CA LEU A 117 0.05 7.35 17.64
C LEU A 117 -1.25 8.03 18.10
N TYR A 118 -2.42 7.51 17.72
CA TYR A 118 -3.73 8.01 18.14
C TYR A 118 -3.97 7.87 19.65
N GLN A 119 -3.62 6.73 20.24
CA GLN A 119 -3.73 6.56 21.69
C GLN A 119 -2.74 7.44 22.44
N ARG A 120 -1.53 7.58 21.89
CA ARG A 120 -0.52 8.45 22.47
C ARG A 120 -0.97 9.91 22.45
N SER A 121 -1.50 10.40 21.34
CA SER A 121 -1.97 11.79 21.22
C SER A 121 -3.09 12.13 22.20
N LYS A 122 -3.91 11.15 22.62
CA LYS A 122 -4.90 11.30 23.70
C LYS A 122 -4.29 11.44 25.09
N ILE A 123 -3.12 10.84 25.34
CA ILE A 123 -2.45 10.87 26.65
C ILE A 123 -1.54 12.11 26.75
N LYS A 124 -0.78 12.38 25.69
CA LYS A 124 0.21 13.46 25.63
C LYS A 124 0.41 13.92 24.20
N GLU A 125 0.66 15.21 24.03
CA GLU A 125 0.96 15.79 22.73
C GLU A 125 2.14 15.08 22.04
N LEU A 126 1.98 14.78 20.75
CA LEU A 126 3.00 14.10 19.95
C LEU A 126 4.11 15.09 19.58
N PRO A 127 5.39 14.68 19.65
CA PRO A 127 6.48 15.41 19.00
C PRO A 127 6.19 15.64 17.52
N ILE A 128 6.68 16.76 16.96
CA ILE A 128 6.44 17.18 15.57
C ILE A 128 6.70 16.05 14.56
N LEU A 129 7.76 15.26 14.77
CA LEU A 129 8.11 14.14 13.89
C LEU A 129 7.09 13.00 13.96
N GLU A 130 6.61 12.63 15.16
CA GLU A 130 5.56 11.63 15.33
C GLU A 130 4.21 12.14 14.76
N ARG A 131 3.93 13.45 14.87
CA ARG A 131 2.71 14.04 14.31
C ARG A 131 2.73 14.03 12.77
N LYS A 132 3.84 14.44 12.15
CA LYS A 132 4.02 14.33 10.69
C LYS A 132 3.87 12.89 10.22
N LEU A 133 4.42 11.93 10.99
CA LEU A 133 4.29 10.52 10.69
C LEU A 133 2.82 10.07 10.73
N TYR A 134 2.08 10.51 11.76
CA TYR A 134 0.65 10.23 11.90
C TYR A 134 -0.20 10.82 10.76
N GLU A 135 0.13 12.03 10.30
CA GLU A 135 -0.57 12.67 9.16
C GLU A 135 -0.25 11.97 7.82
N SER A 136 0.90 11.31 7.71
CA SER A 136 1.31 10.59 6.49
C SER A 136 0.90 9.11 6.43
N ALA A 137 0.43 8.57 7.55
CA ALA A 137 0.03 7.17 7.72
C ALA A 137 -1.44 6.98 7.35
#